data_AF-A0A4Q3J589-F1
#
_entry.id   AF-A0A4Q3J589-F1
#
_cell.length_a   1.000
_cell.length_b   1.000
_cell.length_c   1.000
_cell.angle_alpha   90.00
_cell.angle_beta   90.00
_cell.angle_gamma   90.00
#
_symmetry.space_group_name_H-M   'P 1'
#
loop_
_entity.id
_entity.type
_entity.pdbx_description
1 polymer ?
#
loop_
_entity_poly.entity_id
_entity_poly.type
_entity_poly.pdbx_seq_one_letter_code
_entity_poly.pdbx_strand_id
1 'polypeptide(L)'
;MANDTRAMPGPFSGLSVKIIATIIFVILAVQVIIYLPSAASFRMSWLEDRLRVGIVAARVLDAVPDIMALPRELTDRLLNSAGATAIVYRREGQSQLLELEQAPMPRQAVTVDMRLRDPLTVIAGVLDTLVMGGDRTLRIIGEGDPDDIEDSLVEVLMPEQPLRLELLIFSRNTFVISLIVALMTALVLYLFVSRILIAPIRRLSENMLAYRQAPENASLIIAANPKRRDEIGILEQELSAMETEIFTLLRQRRHLADLGLAVSKINHDLRNTLTSAQLLSDQVVALDDPKIQRLAPRLVHSINRAIGFAQSVLDYGRQSSTPPRPVPVDLRALIDEAAFDAGFVGHPAVTLRN
;
A
#
# COMPACT_ATOMS: atom_id res chain seq x y z
N MET A 1 4.94 32.03 17.93
CA MET A 1 5.54 31.05 17.01
C MET A 1 4.42 30.47 16.16
N ALA A 2 4.52 30.63 14.83
CA ALA A 2 3.48 30.21 13.90
C ALA A 2 3.26 28.69 13.99
N ASN A 3 2.00 28.30 14.16
CA ASN A 3 1.57 26.92 14.16
C ASN A 3 1.59 26.43 12.71
N ASP A 4 2.74 25.93 12.25
CA ASP A 4 2.84 25.19 10.99
C ASP A 4 2.12 23.84 11.21
N THR A 5 0.79 23.86 11.07
CA THR A 5 -0.01 22.65 10.92
C THR A 5 0.37 22.06 9.57
N ARG A 6 1.42 21.24 9.53
CA ARG A 6 1.65 20.29 8.43
C ARG A 6 0.48 19.33 8.43
N ALA A 7 -0.59 19.71 7.74
CA ALA A 7 -1.77 18.91 7.57
C ALA A 7 -1.33 17.57 6.96
N MET A 8 -1.65 16.48 7.65
CA MET A 8 -1.46 15.13 7.12
C MET A 8 -2.15 15.06 5.74
N PRO A 9 -1.47 14.65 4.67
CA PRO A 9 -2.08 14.55 3.36
C PRO A 9 -3.36 13.70 3.47
N GLY A 10 -4.46 14.23 2.96
CA GLY A 10 -5.77 13.56 2.96
C GLY A 10 -5.70 12.18 2.30
N PRO A 11 -6.74 11.35 2.46
CA PRO A 11 -6.74 9.93 2.05
C PRO A 11 -6.39 9.69 0.56
N PHE A 12 -6.55 10.72 -0.27
CA PHE A 12 -6.25 10.74 -1.71
C PHE A 12 -5.00 11.55 -2.10
N SER A 13 -4.18 12.01 -1.15
CA SER A 13 -2.97 12.82 -1.43
C SER A 13 -1.68 12.26 -0.83
N GLY A 14 -1.75 11.13 -0.12
CA GLY A 14 -0.61 10.43 0.45
C GLY A 14 -0.27 9.14 -0.28
N LEU A 15 0.71 8.40 0.24
CA LEU A 15 1.25 7.11 -0.22
C LEU A 15 0.24 6.13 -0.84
N SER A 16 -1.03 6.15 -0.41
CA SER A 16 -2.15 5.36 -0.93
C SER A 16 -2.35 5.47 -2.45
N VAL A 17 -2.36 6.68 -3.01
CA VAL A 17 -2.56 6.87 -4.46
C VAL A 17 -1.36 6.34 -5.25
N LYS A 18 -0.14 6.55 -4.74
CA LYS A 18 1.06 6.00 -5.35
C LYS A 18 1.01 4.47 -5.39
N ILE A 19 0.58 3.82 -4.30
CA ILE A 19 0.43 2.37 -4.24
C ILE A 19 -0.63 1.88 -5.23
N ILE A 20 -1.80 2.53 -5.31
CA ILE A 20 -2.86 2.14 -6.26
C ILE A 20 -2.35 2.28 -7.70
N ALA A 21 -1.68 3.39 -8.03
CA ALA A 21 -1.09 3.59 -9.35
C ALA A 21 -0.04 2.51 -9.67
N THR A 22 0.83 2.18 -8.71
CA THR A 22 1.82 1.09 -8.87
C THR A 22 1.15 -0.28 -9.05
N ILE A 23 0.11 -0.59 -8.28
CA ILE A 23 -0.65 -1.85 -8.41
C ILE A 23 -1.27 -1.95 -9.81
N ILE A 24 -1.95 -0.90 -10.26
CA ILE A 24 -2.55 -0.86 -11.60
C ILE A 24 -1.49 -1.03 -12.69
N PHE A 25 -0.37 -0.32 -12.58
CA PHE A 25 0.73 -0.41 -13.54
C PHE A 25 1.32 -1.83 -13.61
N VAL A 26 1.63 -2.43 -12.46
CA VAL A 26 2.19 -3.79 -12.39
C VAL A 26 1.21 -4.81 -12.97
N ILE A 27 -0.07 -4.69 -12.63
CA ILE A 27 -1.13 -5.56 -13.16
C ILE A 27 -1.19 -5.47 -14.69
N LEU A 28 -1.22 -4.25 -15.24
CA LEU A 28 -1.31 -4.04 -16.68
C LEU A 28 -0.07 -4.58 -17.40
N ALA A 29 1.13 -4.38 -16.83
CA ALA A 29 2.37 -4.92 -17.35
C ALA A 29 2.36 -6.47 -17.38
N VAL A 30 1.95 -7.11 -16.29
CA VAL A 30 1.82 -8.57 -16.21
C VAL A 30 0.81 -9.10 -17.23
N GLN A 31 -0.32 -8.39 -17.41
CA GLN A 31 -1.34 -8.77 -18.37
C GLN A 31 -0.82 -8.75 -19.80
N VAL A 32 -0.03 -7.75 -20.19
CA VAL A 32 0.62 -7.69 -21.51
C VAL A 32 1.62 -8.83 -21.71
N ILE A 33 2.45 -9.11 -20.69
CA ILE A 33 3.45 -10.18 -20.73
C ILE A 33 2.81 -11.55 -20.93
N ILE A 34 1.66 -11.81 -20.30
CA ILE A 34 0.95 -13.10 -20.41
C ILE A 34 0.12 -13.16 -21.70
N TYR A 35 -0.48 -12.04 -22.11
CA TYR A 35 -1.36 -11.99 -23.27
C TYR A 35 -0.63 -12.26 -24.60
N LEU A 36 0.54 -11.65 -24.82
CA LEU A 36 1.30 -11.80 -26.07
C LEU A 36 1.60 -13.26 -26.45
N PRO A 37 2.23 -14.08 -25.58
CA PRO A 37 2.47 -15.49 -25.89
C PRO A 37 1.17 -16.29 -26.03
N SER A 38 0.13 -15.97 -25.24
CA SER A 38 -1.16 -16.66 -25.33
C SER A 38 -1.86 -16.40 -26.67
N ALA A 39 -1.86 -15.16 -27.15
CA ALA A 39 -2.40 -14.79 -28.45
C ALA A 39 -1.56 -15.37 -29.61
N ALA A 40 -0.24 -15.47 -29.43
CA ALA A 40 0.67 -16.14 -30.36
C ALA A 40 0.35 -17.63 -30.50
N SER A 41 0.17 -18.33 -29.38
CA SER A 41 -0.27 -19.72 -29.38
C SER A 41 -1.64 -19.89 -30.04
N PHE A 42 -2.62 -19.02 -29.73
CA PHE A 42 -3.94 -19.07 -30.36
C PHE A 42 -3.86 -18.92 -31.89
N ARG A 43 -3.11 -17.92 -32.38
CA ARG A 43 -2.89 -17.72 -33.82
C ARG A 43 -2.23 -18.94 -34.46
N MET A 44 -1.22 -19.52 -33.81
CA MET A 44 -0.51 -20.69 -34.33
C MET A 44 -1.44 -21.90 -34.43
N SER A 45 -2.19 -22.22 -33.37
CA SER A 45 -3.16 -23.31 -33.37
C SER A 45 -4.24 -23.11 -34.43
N TRP A 46 -4.75 -21.88 -34.59
CA TRP A 46 -5.71 -21.56 -35.64
C TRP A 46 -5.16 -21.88 -37.03
N LEU A 47 -3.93 -21.43 -37.33
CA LEU A 47 -3.29 -21.66 -38.63
C LEU A 47 -2.99 -23.14 -38.86
N GLU A 48 -2.57 -23.86 -37.83
CA GLU A 48 -2.31 -25.30 -37.88
C GLU A 48 -3.60 -26.10 -38.18
N ASP A 49 -4.73 -25.73 -37.56
CA ASP A 49 -6.03 -26.36 -37.83
C ASP A 49 -6.42 -26.19 -39.30
N ARG A 50 -6.22 -24.99 -39.87
CA ARG A 50 -6.54 -24.72 -41.28
C ARG A 50 -5.59 -25.46 -42.23
N LEU A 51 -4.31 -25.53 -41.90
CA LEU A 51 -3.33 -26.30 -42.64
C LEU A 51 -3.68 -27.79 -42.64
N ARG A 52 -4.07 -28.36 -41.49
CA ARG A 52 -4.46 -29.76 -41.35
C ARG A 52 -5.67 -30.11 -42.22
N VAL A 53 -6.68 -29.26 -42.29
CA VAL A 53 -7.82 -29.43 -43.21
C VAL A 53 -7.36 -29.39 -44.66
N GLY A 54 -6.43 -28.50 -45.02
CA GLY A 54 -5.84 -28.44 -46.36
C GLY A 54 -5.05 -29.70 -46.74
N ILE A 55 -4.26 -30.25 -45.82
CA ILE A 55 -3.53 -31.51 -46.01
C ILE A 55 -4.50 -32.68 -46.27
N VAL A 56 -5.58 -32.79 -45.47
CA VAL A 56 -6.61 -33.82 -45.68
C VAL A 56 -7.29 -33.66 -47.04
N ALA A 57 -7.62 -32.43 -47.44
CA ALA A 57 -8.22 -32.17 -48.75
C ALA A 57 -7.28 -32.57 -49.89
N ALA A 58 -6.00 -32.22 -49.81
CA ALA A 58 -4.99 -32.61 -50.79
C ALA A 58 -4.86 -34.14 -50.91
N ARG A 59 -4.91 -34.87 -49.79
CA ARG A 59 -4.83 -36.34 -49.77
C ARG A 59 -6.02 -37.04 -50.43
N VAL A 60 -7.23 -36.53 -50.21
CA VAL A 60 -8.44 -37.05 -50.87
C VAL A 60 -8.34 -36.90 -52.40
N LEU A 61 -7.69 -35.83 -52.86
CA LEU A 61 -7.48 -35.55 -54.27
C LEU A 61 -6.37 -36.43 -54.87
N ASP A 62 -5.29 -36.67 -54.13
CA ASP A 62 -4.19 -37.57 -54.54
C ASP A 62 -4.67 -39.02 -54.73
N ALA A 63 -5.70 -39.44 -53.98
CA ALA A 63 -6.33 -40.75 -54.14
C ALA A 63 -7.12 -40.92 -55.46
N VAL A 64 -7.34 -39.84 -56.23
CA VAL A 64 -8.06 -39.87 -57.51
C VAL A 64 -7.07 -39.67 -58.66
N PRO A 65 -6.86 -40.67 -59.54
CA PRO A 65 -5.80 -40.65 -60.56
C PRO A 65 -6.02 -39.63 -61.70
N ASP A 66 -7.20 -39.00 -61.78
CA ASP A 66 -7.51 -38.00 -62.82
C ASP A 66 -8.30 -36.83 -62.20
N ILE A 67 -7.57 -35.76 -61.82
CA ILE A 67 -8.15 -34.55 -61.18
C ILE A 67 -9.16 -33.85 -62.11
N MET A 68 -9.01 -34.01 -63.43
CA MET A 68 -9.97 -33.52 -64.44
C MET A 68 -11.31 -34.27 -64.45
N ALA A 69 -11.39 -35.46 -63.82
CA ALA A 69 -12.60 -36.26 -63.72
C ALA A 69 -13.36 -36.06 -62.38
N LEU A 70 -12.82 -35.24 -61.47
CA LEU A 70 -13.48 -34.94 -60.21
C LEU A 70 -14.70 -34.03 -60.42
N PRO A 71 -15.87 -34.35 -59.80
CA PRO A 71 -16.99 -33.44 -59.78
C PRO A 71 -16.59 -32.13 -59.10
N ARG A 72 -16.67 -31.01 -59.82
CA ARG A 72 -16.28 -29.67 -59.35
C ARG A 72 -16.97 -29.27 -58.04
N GLU A 73 -18.20 -29.72 -57.84
CA GLU A 73 -18.93 -29.51 -56.58
C GLU A 73 -18.24 -30.14 -55.36
N LEU A 74 -17.44 -31.20 -55.53
CA LEU A 74 -16.69 -31.80 -54.43
C LEU A 74 -15.47 -30.93 -54.09
N THR A 75 -14.75 -30.42 -55.11
CA THR A 75 -13.63 -29.50 -54.93
C THR A 75 -14.07 -28.20 -54.25
N ASP A 76 -15.18 -27.59 -54.70
CA ASP A 76 -15.71 -26.39 -54.07
C ASP A 76 -16.21 -26.64 -52.64
N ARG A 77 -16.80 -27.81 -52.36
CA ARG A 77 -17.20 -28.19 -51.00
C ARG A 77 -15.97 -28.37 -50.10
N LEU A 78 -14.91 -29.00 -50.59
CA LEU A 78 -13.65 -29.19 -49.85
C LEU A 78 -12.98 -27.84 -49.57
N LEU A 79 -12.84 -26.97 -50.58
CA LEU A 79 -12.22 -25.65 -50.41
C LEU A 79 -13.05 -24.72 -49.51
N ASN A 80 -14.39 -24.71 -49.65
CA ASN A 80 -15.26 -23.95 -48.75
C ASN A 80 -15.22 -24.49 -47.32
N SER A 81 -15.13 -25.81 -47.14
CA SER A 81 -14.98 -26.41 -45.80
C SER A 81 -13.64 -26.08 -45.14
N ALA A 82 -12.58 -25.93 -45.94
CA ALA A 82 -11.27 -25.46 -45.50
C ALA A 82 -11.20 -23.94 -45.29
N GLY A 83 -12.20 -23.18 -45.78
CA GLY A 83 -12.13 -21.71 -45.84
C GLY A 83 -10.99 -21.19 -46.71
N ALA A 84 -10.41 -22.04 -47.55
CA ALA A 84 -9.27 -21.76 -48.39
C ALA A 84 -9.75 -21.29 -49.76
N THR A 85 -9.13 -20.27 -50.31
CA THR A 85 -9.34 -19.77 -51.68
C THR A 85 -8.61 -20.62 -52.71
N ALA A 86 -7.44 -21.15 -52.35
CA ALA A 86 -6.68 -22.08 -53.16
C ALA A 86 -5.80 -22.96 -52.28
N ILE A 87 -5.54 -24.18 -52.73
CA ILE A 87 -4.60 -25.13 -52.11
C ILE A 87 -3.57 -25.50 -53.18
N VAL A 88 -2.30 -25.31 -52.86
CA VAL A 88 -1.19 -25.75 -53.71
C VAL A 88 -0.51 -26.93 -53.03
N TYR A 89 -0.43 -28.05 -53.73
CA TYR A 89 0.22 -29.26 -53.27
C TYR A 89 1.46 -29.52 -54.14
N ARG A 90 2.62 -29.69 -53.52
CA ARG A 90 3.88 -30.00 -54.22
C ARG A 90 4.43 -31.34 -53.75
N ARG A 91 4.61 -32.28 -54.70
CA ARG A 91 5.17 -33.62 -54.50
C ARG A 91 6.07 -33.98 -55.69
N GLU A 92 7.21 -34.64 -55.44
CA GLU A 92 8.17 -35.11 -56.46
C GLU A 92 8.57 -34.05 -57.53
N GLY A 93 8.64 -32.77 -57.16
CA GLY A 93 8.96 -31.69 -58.10
C GLY A 93 7.83 -31.24 -59.03
N GLN A 94 6.65 -31.86 -58.96
CA GLN A 94 5.43 -31.40 -59.61
C GLN A 94 4.61 -30.53 -58.65
N SER A 95 4.26 -29.32 -59.09
CA SER A 95 3.39 -28.42 -58.32
C SER A 95 1.99 -28.50 -58.91
N GLN A 96 1.05 -29.04 -58.15
CA GLN A 96 -0.37 -29.10 -58.52
C GLN A 96 -1.10 -28.01 -57.75
N LEU A 97 -1.87 -27.20 -58.47
CA LEU A 97 -2.55 -26.05 -57.92
C LEU A 97 -4.05 -26.25 -58.08
N LEU A 98 -4.77 -26.10 -56.98
CA LEU A 98 -6.23 -26.13 -56.93
C LEU A 98 -6.75 -24.75 -56.52
N GLU A 99 -7.60 -24.18 -57.36
CA GLU A 99 -8.22 -22.87 -57.18
C GLU A 99 -9.74 -23.00 -57.06
N LEU A 100 -10.37 -22.17 -56.21
CA LEU A 100 -11.81 -21.96 -56.26
C LEU A 100 -12.22 -21.22 -57.53
N GLU A 101 -13.37 -21.62 -58.09
CA GLU A 101 -13.95 -20.94 -59.24
C GLU A 101 -14.30 -19.48 -58.85
N GLN A 102 -13.81 -18.51 -59.64
CA GLN A 102 -14.10 -17.06 -59.54
C GLN A 102 -13.42 -16.26 -58.41
N ALA A 103 -12.44 -16.81 -57.70
CA ALA A 103 -11.64 -16.01 -56.76
C ALA A 103 -10.47 -15.31 -57.48
N PRO A 104 -10.36 -13.97 -57.44
CA PRO A 104 -9.21 -13.28 -58.03
C PRO A 104 -7.94 -13.65 -57.27
N MET A 105 -6.95 -14.19 -57.99
CA MET A 105 -5.62 -14.47 -57.43
C MET A 105 -5.02 -13.17 -56.83
N PRO A 106 -4.69 -13.16 -55.52
CA PRO A 106 -4.26 -11.96 -54.85
C PRO A 106 -2.88 -11.51 -55.35
N ARG A 107 -2.73 -10.21 -55.63
CA ARG A 107 -1.45 -9.62 -56.09
C ARG A 107 -0.36 -9.61 -55.02
N GLN A 108 -0.74 -9.72 -53.74
CA GLN A 108 0.15 -9.77 -52.58
C GLN A 108 -0.46 -10.69 -51.52
N ALA A 109 0.24 -11.78 -51.19
CA ALA A 109 -0.13 -12.64 -50.07
C ALA A 109 0.94 -12.53 -48.97
N VAL A 110 0.50 -12.38 -47.72
CA VAL A 110 1.41 -12.41 -46.58
C VAL A 110 1.75 -13.87 -46.31
N THR A 111 3.02 -14.23 -46.56
CA THR A 111 3.50 -15.59 -46.35
C THR A 111 3.72 -15.84 -44.86
N VAL A 112 3.09 -16.88 -44.35
CA VAL A 112 3.29 -17.38 -42.99
C VAL A 112 3.86 -18.78 -43.10
N ASP A 113 5.14 -18.91 -42.77
CA ASP A 113 5.82 -20.20 -42.74
C ASP A 113 5.64 -20.85 -41.37
N MET A 114 4.92 -21.98 -41.32
CA MET A 114 4.63 -22.73 -40.09
C MET A 114 5.87 -23.44 -39.52
N ARG A 115 6.94 -23.55 -40.32
CA ARG A 115 8.22 -24.18 -39.92
C ARG A 115 9.07 -23.24 -39.07
N LEU A 116 8.91 -21.93 -39.24
CA LEU A 116 9.63 -20.91 -38.47
C LEU A 116 8.85 -20.57 -37.19
N ARG A 117 9.26 -21.18 -36.06
CA ARG A 117 8.60 -21.02 -34.74
C ARG A 117 9.36 -20.10 -33.78
N ASP A 118 10.12 -19.14 -34.31
CA ASP A 118 10.82 -18.16 -33.48
C ASP A 118 9.80 -17.35 -32.64
N PRO A 119 9.93 -17.30 -31.30
CA PRO A 119 8.99 -16.58 -30.43
C PRO A 119 8.76 -15.12 -30.83
N LEU A 120 9.79 -14.39 -31.26
CA LEU A 120 9.67 -13.00 -31.66
C LEU A 120 8.84 -12.88 -32.94
N THR A 121 9.05 -13.76 -33.91
CA THR A 121 8.31 -13.81 -35.17
C THR A 121 6.84 -14.13 -34.95
N VAL A 122 6.54 -15.10 -34.09
CA VAL A 122 5.14 -15.49 -33.81
C VAL A 122 4.41 -14.35 -33.08
N ILE A 123 5.05 -13.69 -32.11
CA ILE A 123 4.48 -12.54 -31.40
C ILE A 123 4.28 -11.34 -32.34
N ALA A 124 5.29 -11.01 -33.17
CA ALA A 124 5.18 -9.95 -34.15
C ALA A 124 4.04 -10.22 -35.15
N GLY A 125 3.86 -11.48 -35.56
CA GLY A 125 2.76 -11.91 -36.42
C GLY A 125 1.38 -11.66 -35.82
N VAL A 126 1.21 -11.77 -34.51
CA VAL A 126 -0.05 -11.41 -33.82
C VAL A 126 -0.29 -9.91 -33.84
N LEU A 127 0.73 -9.11 -33.55
CA LEU A 127 0.61 -7.64 -33.58
C LEU A 127 0.29 -7.15 -34.99
N ASP A 128 0.92 -7.73 -36.01
CA ASP A 128 0.64 -7.43 -37.41
C ASP A 128 -0.82 -7.77 -37.78
N THR A 129 -1.31 -8.96 -37.43
CA THR A 129 -2.70 -9.36 -37.74
C THR A 129 -3.74 -8.51 -37.00
N LEU A 130 -3.45 -8.10 -35.75
CA LEU A 130 -4.35 -7.25 -34.95
C LEU A 130 -4.36 -5.78 -35.40
N VAL A 131 -3.23 -5.23 -35.85
CA VAL A 131 -3.12 -3.82 -36.24
C VAL A 131 -3.44 -3.66 -37.72
N MET A 132 -2.74 -4.38 -38.60
CA MET A 132 -2.77 -4.21 -40.05
C MET A 132 -3.57 -5.29 -40.79
N GLY A 133 -3.95 -6.38 -40.13
CA GLY A 133 -4.64 -7.49 -40.79
C GLY A 133 -6.10 -7.22 -41.16
N GLY A 134 -6.71 -8.13 -41.91
CA GLY A 134 -8.16 -8.17 -42.16
C GLY A 134 -8.54 -8.20 -43.63
N ASP A 135 -7.90 -7.37 -44.45
CA ASP A 135 -8.20 -7.25 -45.90
C ASP A 135 -7.06 -7.82 -46.78
N ARG A 136 -6.33 -8.80 -46.23
CA ARG A 136 -5.18 -9.45 -46.88
C ARG A 136 -5.45 -10.94 -47.01
N THR A 137 -4.82 -11.56 -48.00
CA THR A 137 -4.78 -13.01 -48.13
C THR A 137 -3.52 -13.55 -47.46
N LEU A 138 -3.70 -14.56 -46.61
CA LEU A 138 -2.61 -15.33 -46.01
C LEU A 138 -2.23 -16.47 -46.93
N ARG A 139 -0.92 -16.66 -47.11
CA ARG A 139 -0.35 -17.88 -47.70
C ARG A 139 0.32 -18.66 -46.58
N ILE A 140 -0.32 -19.74 -46.15
CA ILE A 140 0.17 -20.59 -45.08
C ILE A 140 1.00 -21.70 -45.71
N ILE A 141 2.28 -21.79 -45.36
CA ILE A 141 3.19 -22.84 -45.84
C ILE A 141 3.44 -23.80 -44.69
N GLY A 142 3.22 -25.09 -44.94
CA GLY A 142 3.55 -26.14 -43.99
C GLY A 142 4.13 -27.38 -44.66
N GLU A 143 4.79 -28.19 -43.85
CA GLU A 143 5.14 -29.55 -44.22
C GLU A 143 3.85 -30.37 -44.33
N GLY A 144 3.82 -31.33 -45.26
CA GLY A 144 2.72 -32.27 -45.44
C GLY A 144 2.63 -33.30 -44.32
N ASP A 145 2.03 -34.45 -44.61
CA ASP A 145 1.77 -35.49 -43.61
C ASP A 145 3.10 -36.00 -43.01
N PRO A 146 3.29 -35.99 -41.68
CA PRO A 146 4.51 -36.50 -41.05
C PRO A 146 4.77 -38.00 -41.28
N ASP A 147 3.75 -38.75 -41.71
CA ASP A 147 3.88 -40.18 -42.06
C ASP A 147 4.31 -40.41 -43.53
N ASP A 148 4.40 -39.36 -44.36
CA ASP A 148 4.88 -39.45 -45.75
C ASP A 148 6.41 -39.33 -45.78
N ILE A 149 7.09 -40.22 -46.52
CA ILE A 149 8.57 -40.31 -46.55
C ILE A 149 9.20 -39.20 -47.42
N GLU A 150 8.38 -38.43 -48.14
CA GLU A 150 8.79 -37.39 -49.09
C GLU A 150 8.48 -35.98 -48.58
N ASP A 151 9.37 -35.02 -48.88
CA ASP A 151 9.20 -33.57 -48.64
C ASP A 151 8.00 -33.01 -49.43
N SER A 152 6.79 -33.33 -48.97
CA SER A 152 5.55 -32.77 -49.49
C SER A 152 5.31 -31.41 -48.84
N LEU A 153 5.07 -30.39 -49.66
CA LEU A 153 4.76 -29.04 -49.21
C LEU A 153 3.30 -28.72 -49.53
N VAL A 154 2.57 -28.30 -48.52
CA VAL A 154 1.19 -27.85 -48.67
C VAL A 154 1.13 -26.35 -48.43
N GLU A 155 0.58 -25.63 -49.40
CA GLU A 155 0.33 -24.21 -49.28
C GLU A 155 -1.19 -23.95 -49.31
N VAL A 156 -1.68 -23.23 -48.32
CA VAL A 156 -3.10 -22.86 -48.23
C VAL A 156 -3.21 -21.34 -48.37
N LEU A 157 -3.95 -20.88 -49.38
CA LEU A 157 -4.28 -19.47 -49.57
C LEU A 157 -5.66 -19.22 -48.99
N MET A 158 -5.80 -18.25 -48.08
CA MET A 158 -7.09 -17.92 -47.48
C MET A 158 -7.19 -16.46 -47.03
N PRO A 159 -8.39 -15.89 -46.87
CA PRO A 159 -8.55 -14.56 -46.31
C PRO A 159 -8.12 -14.50 -44.83
N GLU A 160 -7.48 -13.41 -44.42
CA GLU A 160 -7.06 -13.15 -43.03
C GLU A 160 -8.22 -12.72 -42.12
N GLN A 161 -9.32 -12.21 -42.70
CA GLN A 161 -10.48 -11.69 -41.98
C GLN A 161 -11.02 -12.61 -40.86
N PRO A 162 -11.28 -13.93 -41.11
CA PRO A 162 -11.77 -14.81 -40.06
C PRO A 162 -10.76 -14.98 -38.91
N LEU A 163 -9.47 -15.07 -39.21
CA LEU A 163 -8.42 -15.15 -38.18
C LEU A 163 -8.43 -13.88 -37.31
N ARG A 164 -8.50 -12.70 -37.92
CA ARG A 164 -8.54 -11.43 -37.18
C ARG A 164 -9.77 -11.33 -36.28
N LEU A 165 -10.94 -11.73 -36.77
CA LEU A 165 -12.18 -11.69 -36.00
C LEU A 165 -12.12 -12.64 -34.79
N GLU A 166 -11.69 -13.88 -34.99
CA GLU A 166 -11.50 -14.85 -33.90
C GLU A 166 -10.45 -14.38 -32.89
N LEU A 167 -9.32 -13.81 -33.36
CA LEU A 167 -8.31 -13.20 -32.50
C LEU A 167 -8.86 -12.03 -31.68
N LEU A 168 -9.70 -11.17 -32.25
CA LEU A 168 -10.32 -10.05 -31.52
C LEU A 168 -11.30 -10.54 -30.45
N ILE A 169 -12.09 -11.57 -30.76
CA ILE A 169 -13.01 -12.20 -29.80
C ILE A 169 -12.21 -12.84 -28.66
N PHE A 170 -11.17 -13.62 -28.99
CA PHE A 170 -10.25 -14.20 -28.02
C PHE A 170 -9.62 -13.12 -27.14
N SER A 171 -9.10 -12.06 -27.74
CA SER A 171 -8.44 -10.96 -27.04
C SER A 171 -9.40 -10.24 -26.10
N ARG A 172 -10.63 -9.96 -26.54
CA ARG A 172 -11.67 -9.35 -25.69
C ARG A 172 -12.02 -10.25 -24.51
N ASN A 173 -12.25 -11.54 -24.75
CA ASN A 173 -12.62 -12.49 -23.69
C ASN A 173 -11.50 -12.61 -22.65
N THR A 174 -10.27 -12.83 -23.12
CA THR A 174 -9.08 -12.89 -22.28
C THR A 174 -8.88 -11.59 -21.51
N PHE A 175 -9.04 -10.42 -22.13
CA PHE A 175 -8.94 -9.12 -21.46
C PHE A 175 -9.96 -8.96 -20.34
N VAL A 176 -11.24 -9.31 -20.57
CA VAL A 176 -12.30 -9.20 -19.55
C VAL A 176 -12.02 -10.15 -18.37
N ILE A 177 -11.69 -11.40 -18.64
CA ILE A 177 -11.38 -12.39 -17.59
C ILE A 177 -10.18 -11.94 -16.77
N SER A 178 -9.09 -11.56 -17.43
CA SER A 178 -7.88 -11.09 -16.75
C SER A 178 -8.09 -9.78 -15.99
N LEU A 179 -8.92 -8.86 -16.50
CA LEU A 179 -9.31 -7.64 -15.77
C LEU A 179 -10.08 -7.95 -14.49
N ILE A 180 -11.00 -8.92 -14.52
CA ILE A 180 -11.74 -9.35 -13.32
C ILE A 180 -10.78 -9.94 -12.28
N VAL A 181 -9.91 -10.86 -12.69
CA VAL A 181 -8.92 -11.49 -11.79
C VAL A 181 -7.97 -10.46 -11.22
N ALA A 182 -7.49 -9.53 -12.05
CA ALA A 182 -6.65 -8.42 -11.65
C ALA A 182 -7.32 -7.51 -10.61
N LEU A 183 -8.56 -7.09 -10.84
CA LEU A 183 -9.30 -6.22 -9.91
C LEU A 183 -9.52 -6.91 -8.56
N MET A 184 -9.90 -8.18 -8.57
CA MET A 184 -10.05 -8.98 -7.36
C MET A 184 -8.73 -9.09 -6.59
N THR A 185 -7.64 -9.36 -7.30
CA THR A 185 -6.29 -9.47 -6.72
C THR A 185 -5.83 -8.12 -6.14
N ALA A 186 -6.02 -7.03 -6.88
CA ALA A 186 -5.71 -5.67 -6.44
C ALA A 186 -6.46 -5.29 -5.17
N LEU A 187 -7.76 -5.61 -5.11
CA LEU A 187 -8.60 -5.35 -3.94
C LEU A 187 -8.09 -6.09 -2.70
N VAL A 188 -7.80 -7.40 -2.84
CA VAL A 188 -7.28 -8.22 -1.75
C VAL A 188 -5.92 -7.69 -1.27
N LEU A 189 -4.98 -7.43 -2.18
CA LEU A 189 -3.67 -6.88 -1.84
C LEU A 189 -3.78 -5.50 -1.16
N TYR A 190 -4.65 -4.63 -1.69
CA TYR A 190 -4.90 -3.32 -1.09
C TYR A 190 -5.43 -3.44 0.34
N LEU A 191 -6.43 -4.28 0.58
CA LEU A 191 -6.98 -4.49 1.92
C LEU A 191 -5.94 -5.06 2.88
N PHE A 192 -5.09 -5.97 2.41
CA PHE A 192 -4.02 -6.58 3.19
C PHE A 192 -2.97 -5.55 3.59
N VAL A 193 -2.38 -4.85 2.63
CA VAL A 193 -1.38 -3.80 2.87
C VAL A 193 -1.96 -2.65 3.69
N SER A 194 -3.20 -2.26 3.41
CA SER A 194 -3.87 -1.19 4.13
C SER A 194 -4.04 -1.52 5.60
N ARG A 195 -4.39 -2.75 5.96
CA ARG A 195 -4.57 -3.14 7.37
C ARG A 195 -3.26 -3.43 8.08
N ILE A 196 -2.31 -4.09 7.43
CA ILE A 196 -1.08 -4.57 8.08
C ILE A 196 -0.03 -3.47 8.21
N LEU A 197 0.08 -2.59 7.20
CA LEU A 197 1.14 -1.56 7.14
C LEU A 197 0.58 -0.14 7.25
N ILE A 198 -0.36 0.25 6.37
CA ILE A 198 -0.78 1.66 6.26
C ILE A 198 -1.50 2.13 7.53
N ALA A 199 -2.50 1.37 8.00
CA ALA A 199 -3.29 1.73 9.18
C ALA A 199 -2.42 1.92 10.44
N PRO A 200 -1.52 1.00 10.83
CA PRO A 200 -0.69 1.21 12.01
C PRO A 200 0.32 2.34 11.83
N ILE A 201 0.98 2.47 10.67
CA ILE A 201 1.92 3.57 10.43
C ILE A 201 1.21 4.92 10.55
N ARG A 202 -0.01 5.02 10.00
CA ARG A 202 -0.84 6.23 10.13
C ARG A 202 -1.19 6.51 11.59
N ARG A 203 -1.62 5.49 12.35
CA ARG A 203 -1.92 5.62 13.78
C ARG A 203 -0.70 6.10 14.59
N LEU A 204 0.49 5.53 14.35
CA LEU A 204 1.73 5.98 15.00
C LEU A 204 2.05 7.43 14.62
N SER A 205 1.91 7.78 13.34
CA SER A 205 2.20 9.14 12.85
C SER A 205 1.25 10.17 13.47
N GLU A 206 -0.05 9.85 13.56
CA GLU A 206 -1.07 10.70 14.18
C GLU A 206 -0.79 10.88 15.68
N ASN A 207 -0.43 9.80 16.38
CA ASN A 207 -0.08 9.85 17.79
C ASN A 207 1.20 10.68 18.05
N MET A 208 2.26 10.45 17.28
CA MET A 208 3.50 11.23 17.39
C MET A 208 3.27 12.73 17.16
N LEU A 209 2.40 13.08 16.20
CA LEU A 209 2.02 14.47 15.95
C LEU A 209 1.23 15.06 17.13
N ALA A 210 0.29 14.29 17.71
CA ALA A 210 -0.48 14.71 18.86
C ALA A 210 0.40 14.89 20.11
N TYR A 211 1.27 13.92 20.42
CA TYR A 211 2.20 13.98 21.54
C TYR A 211 3.14 15.18 21.42
N ARG A 212 3.65 15.46 20.21
CA ARG A 212 4.49 16.64 19.95
C ARG A 212 3.78 17.97 20.28
N GLN A 213 2.47 18.07 20.08
CA GLN A 213 1.72 19.29 20.37
C GLN A 213 1.49 19.51 21.87
N ALA A 214 1.40 18.42 22.65
CA ALA A 214 1.18 18.49 24.10
C ALA A 214 1.97 17.39 24.85
N PRO A 215 3.31 17.51 24.93
CA PRO A 215 4.17 16.44 25.49
C PRO A 215 4.03 16.31 27.02
N GLU A 216 3.43 17.29 27.69
CA GLU A 216 3.10 17.22 29.13
C GLU A 216 1.81 16.44 29.41
N ASN A 217 1.11 15.93 28.38
CA ASN A 217 -0.09 15.14 28.57
C ASN A 217 0.21 13.63 28.48
N ALA A 218 0.20 12.96 29.63
CA ALA A 218 0.45 11.52 29.73
C ALA A 218 -0.56 10.65 28.96
N SER A 219 -1.77 11.15 28.69
CA SER A 219 -2.78 10.40 27.93
C SER A 219 -2.45 10.25 26.45
N LEU A 220 -1.48 11.03 25.94
CA LEU A 220 -1.04 10.98 24.54
C LEU A 220 0.10 10.00 24.31
N ILE A 221 0.68 9.43 25.37
CA ILE A 221 1.70 8.38 25.25
C ILE A 221 1.07 7.16 24.56
N ILE A 222 1.72 6.65 23.53
CA ILE A 222 1.21 5.52 22.76
C ILE A 222 1.10 4.27 23.62
N ALA A 223 -0.07 3.63 23.58
CA ALA A 223 -0.29 2.30 24.14
C ALA A 223 0.18 1.25 23.14
N ALA A 224 1.39 0.72 23.37
CA ALA A 224 1.96 -0.35 22.56
C ALA A 224 1.11 -1.63 22.66
N ASN A 225 0.89 -2.33 21.54
CA ASN A 225 0.15 -3.57 21.54
C ASN A 225 1.07 -4.76 21.92
N PRO A 226 0.93 -5.38 23.10
CA PRO A 226 1.84 -6.44 23.56
C PRO A 226 1.71 -7.75 22.77
N LYS A 227 0.64 -7.92 21.98
CA LYS A 227 0.43 -9.11 21.14
C LYS A 227 1.12 -9.03 19.79
N ARG A 228 1.54 -7.84 19.37
CA ARG A 228 2.17 -7.60 18.06
C ARG A 228 3.69 -7.83 18.17
N ARG A 229 4.22 -8.75 17.35
CA ARG A 229 5.62 -9.20 17.38
C ARG A 229 6.42 -8.91 16.10
N ASP A 230 5.88 -8.07 15.23
CA ASP A 230 6.59 -7.60 14.03
C ASP A 230 7.41 -6.33 14.35
N GLU A 231 8.12 -5.82 13.35
CA GLU A 231 8.95 -4.61 13.46
C GLU A 231 8.12 -3.38 13.87
N ILE A 232 6.84 -3.34 13.49
CA ILE A 232 5.91 -2.28 13.90
C ILE A 232 5.58 -2.40 15.40
N GLY A 233 5.46 -3.61 15.93
CA GLY A 233 5.31 -3.84 17.37
C GLY A 233 6.54 -3.39 18.17
N ILE A 234 7.75 -3.64 17.66
CA ILE A 234 8.98 -3.12 18.28
C ILE A 234 8.98 -1.59 18.25
N LEU A 235 8.62 -0.99 17.11
CA LEU A 235 8.53 0.46 16.98
C LEU A 235 7.51 1.08 17.95
N GLU A 236 6.35 0.46 18.14
CA GLU A 236 5.34 0.91 19.13
C GLU A 236 5.90 0.89 20.56
N GLN A 237 6.66 -0.14 20.92
CA GLN A 237 7.25 -0.27 22.26
C GLN A 237 8.35 0.77 22.51
N GLU A 238 9.27 0.92 21.55
CA GLU A 238 10.35 1.91 21.64
C GLU A 238 9.81 3.36 21.64
N LEU A 239 8.78 3.64 20.82
CA LEU A 239 8.13 4.95 20.81
C LEU A 239 7.47 5.25 22.17
N SER A 240 6.76 4.27 22.74
CA SER A 240 6.14 4.41 24.07
C SER A 240 7.17 4.66 25.17
N ALA A 241 8.31 3.95 25.13
CA ALA A 241 9.41 4.15 26.07
C ALA A 241 9.98 5.56 25.96
N MET A 242 10.25 6.02 24.74
CA MET A 242 10.78 7.37 24.47
C MET A 242 9.82 8.47 24.92
N GLU A 243 8.53 8.36 24.60
CA GLU A 243 7.50 9.32 25.03
C GLU A 243 7.35 9.35 26.55
N THR A 244 7.48 8.20 27.23
CA THR A 244 7.45 8.13 28.69
C THR A 244 8.66 8.84 29.30
N GLU A 245 9.85 8.64 28.75
CA GLU A 245 11.08 9.30 29.19
C GLU A 245 11.01 10.82 28.99
N ILE A 246 10.54 11.28 27.82
CA ILE A 246 10.35 12.72 27.57
C ILE A 246 9.36 13.33 28.57
N PHE A 247 8.25 12.64 28.84
CA PHE A 247 7.26 13.10 29.81
C PHE A 247 7.85 13.24 31.22
N THR A 248 8.64 12.25 31.67
CA THR A 248 9.25 12.29 33.01
C THR A 248 10.27 13.43 33.11
N LEU A 249 11.10 13.63 32.09
CA LEU A 249 12.08 14.71 32.02
C LEU A 249 11.42 16.09 32.04
N LEU A 250 10.34 16.29 31.27
CA LEU A 250 9.60 17.55 31.26
C LEU A 250 8.98 17.84 32.62
N ARG A 251 8.37 16.84 33.26
CA ARG A 251 7.74 16.99 34.57
C ARG A 251 8.76 17.27 35.67
N GLN A 252 9.91 16.60 35.65
CA GLN A 252 11.02 16.90 36.56
C GLN A 252 11.53 18.32 36.38
N ARG A 253 11.74 18.77 35.14
CA ARG A 253 12.18 20.14 34.85
C ARG A 253 11.19 21.18 35.35
N ARG A 254 9.88 20.95 35.16
CA ARG A 254 8.83 21.84 35.66
C ARG A 254 8.80 21.90 37.18
N HIS A 255 8.89 20.75 37.86
CA HIS A 255 8.97 20.70 39.32
C HIS A 255 10.17 21.48 39.86
N LEU A 256 11.34 21.33 39.23
CA LEU A 256 12.54 22.10 39.59
C LEU A 256 12.37 23.61 39.34
N ALA A 257 11.66 24.01 38.28
CA ALA A 257 11.35 25.41 38.01
C ALA A 257 10.37 26.00 39.04
N ASP A 258 9.31 25.26 39.39
CA ASP A 258 8.33 25.66 40.40
C ASP A 258 8.97 25.77 41.78
N LEU A 259 9.86 24.83 42.14
CA LEU A 259 10.70 24.91 43.34
C LEU A 259 11.61 26.14 43.28
N GLY A 260 12.24 26.43 42.14
CA GLY A 260 13.07 27.62 41.95
C GLY A 260 12.29 28.93 42.18
N LEU A 261 11.06 29.01 41.67
CA LEU A 261 10.16 30.15 41.90
C LEU A 261 9.75 30.26 43.37
N ALA A 262 9.41 29.14 44.02
CA ALA A 262 9.05 29.11 45.44
C ALA A 262 10.24 29.55 46.32
N VAL A 263 11.44 29.03 46.05
CA VAL A 263 12.68 29.41 46.75
C VAL A 263 13.00 30.88 46.52
N SER A 264 12.85 31.40 45.29
CA SER A 264 13.07 32.82 44.97
C SER A 264 12.13 33.72 45.78
N LYS A 265 10.84 33.37 45.86
CA LYS A 265 9.85 34.12 46.65
C LYS A 265 10.16 34.09 48.15
N ILE A 266 10.47 32.91 48.69
CA ILE A 266 10.85 32.78 50.11
C ILE A 266 12.10 33.60 50.42
N ASN A 267 13.12 33.55 49.58
CA ASN A 267 14.35 34.32 49.79
C ASN A 267 14.08 35.83 49.78
N HIS A 268 13.26 36.30 48.84
CA HIS A 268 12.81 37.69 48.82
C HIS A 268 12.10 38.10 50.12
N ASP A 269 11.13 37.29 50.58
CA ASP A 269 10.34 37.61 51.78
C ASP A 269 11.18 37.54 53.06
N LEU A 270 12.14 36.61 53.11
CA LEU A 270 13.14 36.53 54.18
C LEU A 270 14.04 37.75 54.20
N ARG A 271 14.53 38.21 53.04
CA ARG A 271 15.36 39.42 52.93
C ARG A 271 14.60 40.64 53.45
N ASN A 272 13.34 40.80 53.06
CA ASN A 272 12.48 41.89 53.52
C ASN A 272 12.22 41.83 55.04
N THR A 273 11.98 40.63 55.57
CA THR A 273 11.78 40.42 57.02
C THR A 273 13.04 40.72 57.81
N LEU A 274 14.21 40.32 57.30
CA LEU A 274 15.51 40.59 57.93
C LEU A 274 15.82 42.10 57.94
N THR A 275 15.59 42.80 56.84
CA THR A 275 15.74 44.27 56.79
C THR A 275 14.83 44.94 57.80
N SER A 276 13.57 44.47 57.93
CA SER A 276 12.62 45.00 58.92
C SER A 276 13.07 44.72 60.35
N ALA A 277 13.55 43.51 60.64
CA ALA A 277 14.09 43.14 61.95
C ALA A 277 15.36 43.92 62.30
N GLN A 278 16.21 44.21 61.32
CA GLN A 278 17.42 45.01 61.51
C GLN A 278 17.07 46.47 61.83
N LEU A 279 16.10 47.07 61.12
CA LEU A 279 15.61 48.42 61.44
C LEU A 279 14.98 48.49 62.85
N LEU A 280 14.22 47.48 63.25
CA LEU A 280 13.67 47.38 64.61
C LEU A 280 14.77 47.18 65.66
N SER A 281 15.79 46.38 65.35
CA SER A 281 16.97 46.21 66.22
C SER A 281 17.76 47.50 66.37
N ASP A 282 17.96 48.26 65.29
CA ASP A 282 18.65 49.56 65.33
C ASP A 282 17.85 50.58 66.16
N GLN A 283 16.51 50.58 66.06
CA GLN A 283 15.64 51.39 66.92
C GLN A 283 15.69 50.96 68.39
N VAL A 284 15.80 49.67 68.67
CA VAL A 284 15.90 49.11 70.02
C VAL A 284 17.26 49.37 70.66
N VAL A 285 18.34 49.39 69.88
CA VAL A 285 19.70 49.75 70.35
C VAL A 285 19.78 51.23 70.72
N ALA A 286 18.94 52.09 70.12
CA ALA A 286 18.81 53.50 70.49
C ALA A 286 18.09 53.72 71.85
N LEU A 287 17.56 52.68 72.49
CA LEU A 287 16.97 52.72 73.83
C LEU A 287 18.00 52.24 74.88
N ASP A 288 18.29 53.06 75.88
CA ASP A 288 19.28 52.83 76.96
C ASP A 288 18.84 51.81 78.03
N ASP A 289 18.10 50.75 77.67
CA ASP A 289 17.73 49.67 78.60
C ASP A 289 18.66 48.44 78.46
N PRO A 290 19.51 48.16 79.48
CA PRO A 290 20.48 47.06 79.44
C PRO A 290 19.85 45.66 79.38
N LYS A 291 18.54 45.50 79.66
CA LYS A 291 17.84 44.21 79.48
C LYS A 291 17.48 43.95 78.02
N ILE A 292 17.14 44.99 77.25
CA ILE A 292 16.67 44.86 75.87
C ILE A 292 17.87 44.64 74.92
N GLN A 293 19.01 45.29 75.19
CA GLN A 293 20.25 45.09 74.44
C GLN A 293 20.78 43.64 74.50
N ARG A 294 20.44 42.88 75.56
CA ARG A 294 20.81 41.46 75.69
C ARG A 294 19.91 40.51 74.88
N LEU A 295 18.70 40.94 74.51
CA LEU A 295 17.71 40.11 73.80
C LEU A 295 17.81 40.23 72.28
N ALA A 296 18.20 41.40 71.77
CA ALA A 296 18.36 41.66 70.34
C ALA A 296 19.24 40.63 69.59
N PRO A 297 20.48 40.31 70.03
CA PRO A 297 21.32 39.32 69.35
C PRO A 297 20.72 37.90 69.34
N ARG A 298 19.90 37.55 70.34
CA ARG A 298 19.22 36.24 70.40
C ARG A 298 18.09 36.13 69.38
N LEU A 299 17.36 37.22 69.14
CA LEU A 299 16.30 37.27 68.12
C LEU A 299 16.88 37.15 66.71
N VAL A 300 17.97 37.88 66.42
CA VAL A 300 18.68 37.77 65.14
C VAL A 300 19.18 36.34 64.92
N HIS A 301 19.74 35.71 65.95
CA HIS A 301 20.20 34.33 65.86
C HIS A 301 19.05 33.32 65.64
N SER A 302 17.90 33.48 66.31
CA SER A 302 16.76 32.58 66.11
C SER A 302 16.15 32.70 64.71
N ILE A 303 16.12 33.91 64.15
CA ILE A 303 15.66 34.15 62.77
C ILE A 303 16.62 33.48 61.78
N ASN A 304 17.93 33.68 61.93
CA ASN A 304 18.94 33.02 61.07
C ASN A 304 18.84 31.48 61.12
N ARG A 305 18.52 30.92 62.28
CA ARG A 305 18.33 29.47 62.44
C ARG A 305 17.05 28.96 61.76
N ALA A 306 15.95 29.71 61.85
CA ALA A 306 14.70 29.38 61.15
C ALA A 306 14.87 29.43 59.62
N ILE A 307 15.66 30.38 59.12
CA ILE A 307 16.02 30.49 57.70
C ILE A 307 16.75 29.23 57.22
N GLY A 308 17.79 28.80 57.93
CA GLY A 308 18.54 27.57 57.58
C GLY A 308 17.67 26.31 57.61
N PHE A 309 16.69 26.25 58.53
CA PHE A 309 15.75 25.13 58.59
C PHE A 309 14.79 25.10 57.38
N ALA A 310 14.23 26.24 57.00
CA ALA A 310 13.36 26.34 55.83
C ALA A 310 14.09 25.96 54.53
N GLN A 311 15.35 26.38 54.38
CA GLN A 311 16.19 26.03 53.23
C GLN A 311 16.44 24.51 53.15
N SER A 312 16.75 23.87 54.28
CA SER A 312 16.98 22.42 54.35
C SER A 312 15.73 21.59 54.02
N VAL A 313 14.55 22.01 54.47
CA VAL A 313 13.27 21.33 54.16
C VAL A 313 12.93 21.44 52.67
N LEU A 314 13.27 22.55 52.00
CA LEU A 314 13.05 22.72 50.56
C LEU A 314 14.01 21.87 49.72
N ASP A 315 15.26 21.71 50.15
CA ASP A 315 16.23 20.83 49.48
C ASP A 315 15.79 19.35 49.52
N TYR A 316 15.04 18.96 50.56
CA TYR A 316 14.49 17.62 50.74
C TYR A 316 13.31 17.30 49.80
N GLY A 317 12.50 18.29 49.40
CA GLY A 317 11.33 18.13 48.51
C GLY A 317 11.63 17.80 47.03
N ARG A 318 12.89 17.52 46.68
CA ARG A 318 13.37 17.25 45.31
C ARG A 318 13.09 15.83 44.78
N GLN A 319 12.48 14.93 45.54
CA GLN A 319 12.28 13.53 45.12
C GLN A 319 10.98 13.35 44.30
N SER A 320 11.15 12.74 43.12
CA SER A 320 10.20 12.66 42.01
C SER A 320 9.07 11.63 42.17
N SER A 321 7.87 11.98 41.74
CA SER A 321 6.70 11.09 41.63
C SER A 321 6.71 10.25 40.34
N THR A 322 6.38 8.97 40.45
CA THR A 322 6.17 8.04 39.33
C THR A 322 5.09 8.55 38.35
N PRO A 323 5.25 8.37 37.02
CA PRO A 323 4.23 8.74 36.05
C PRO A 323 2.89 8.04 36.30
N PRO A 324 1.75 8.74 36.16
CA PRO A 324 0.43 8.13 36.26
C PRO A 324 0.25 7.15 35.09
N ARG A 325 -0.15 5.91 35.40
CA ARG A 325 -0.50 4.90 34.40
C ARG A 325 -2.03 4.87 34.24
N PRO A 326 -2.57 4.91 33.02
CA PRO A 326 -3.99 4.67 32.82
C PRO A 326 -4.31 3.22 33.20
N VAL A 327 -5.23 3.05 34.15
CA VAL A 327 -5.76 1.76 34.60
C VAL A 327 -7.28 1.81 34.43
N PRO A 328 -7.97 0.71 34.06
CA PRO A 328 -9.42 0.67 34.14
C PRO A 328 -9.86 0.92 35.58
N VAL A 329 -10.65 1.97 35.80
CA VAL A 329 -11.21 2.36 37.10
C VAL A 329 -12.73 2.18 37.06
N ASP A 330 -13.29 1.71 38.17
CA ASP A 330 -14.75 1.68 38.35
C ASP A 330 -15.27 3.11 38.49
N LEU A 331 -15.89 3.60 37.42
CA LEU A 331 -16.49 4.93 37.34
C LEU A 331 -17.52 5.17 38.45
N ARG A 332 -18.27 4.14 38.86
CA ARG A 332 -19.27 4.27 39.91
C ARG A 332 -18.61 4.50 41.26
N ALA A 333 -17.59 3.71 41.58
CA ALA A 333 -16.83 3.87 42.81
C ALA A 333 -16.18 5.26 42.91
N LEU A 334 -15.63 5.76 41.79
CA LEU A 334 -15.00 7.08 41.73
C LEU A 334 -16.03 8.22 41.93
N ILE A 335 -17.23 8.07 41.36
CA ILE A 335 -18.33 9.04 41.52
C ILE A 335 -18.87 9.02 42.94
N ASP A 336 -19.02 7.84 43.55
CA ASP A 336 -19.49 7.70 44.93
C ASP A 336 -18.48 8.29 45.93
N GLU A 337 -17.17 8.07 45.70
CA GLU A 337 -16.09 8.68 46.49
C GLU A 337 -16.07 10.21 46.35
N ALA A 338 -16.15 10.73 45.12
CA ALA A 338 -16.22 12.17 44.88
C ALA A 338 -17.48 12.81 45.47
N ALA A 339 -18.61 12.10 45.45
CA ALA A 339 -19.86 12.56 46.05
C ALA A 339 -19.81 12.56 47.58
N PHE A 340 -19.09 11.61 48.18
CA PHE A 340 -18.82 11.57 49.62
C PHE A 340 -17.96 12.77 50.06
N ASP A 341 -16.83 13.00 49.40
CA ASP A 341 -15.93 14.11 49.71
C ASP A 341 -16.59 15.48 49.50
N ALA A 342 -17.44 15.60 48.48
CA ALA A 342 -18.20 16.82 48.21
C ALA A 342 -19.47 16.97 49.09
N GLY A 343 -19.78 16.00 49.96
CA GLY A 343 -20.90 16.06 50.90
C GLY A 343 -22.29 15.87 50.28
N PHE A 344 -22.38 15.28 49.09
CA PHE A 344 -23.64 15.07 48.36
C PHE A 344 -24.37 13.76 48.73
N VAL A 345 -23.80 12.93 49.60
CA VAL A 345 -24.43 11.68 50.05
C VAL A 345 -25.68 11.99 50.87
N GLY A 346 -26.86 11.67 50.31
CA GLY A 346 -28.16 11.93 50.92
C GLY A 346 -28.76 13.30 50.61
N HIS A 347 -28.21 14.05 49.65
CA HIS A 347 -28.72 15.37 49.28
C HIS A 347 -30.10 15.26 48.59
N PRO A 348 -31.15 15.95 49.09
CA PRO A 348 -32.53 15.76 48.64
C PRO A 348 -32.81 16.18 47.19
N ALA A 349 -31.91 16.95 46.59
CA ALA A 349 -32.04 17.47 45.21
C ALA A 349 -31.09 16.83 44.19
N VAL A 350 -30.15 15.97 44.60
CA VAL A 350 -29.13 15.39 43.71
C VAL A 350 -29.20 13.87 43.81
N THR A 351 -29.63 13.22 42.73
CA THR A 351 -29.66 11.75 42.63
C THR A 351 -28.66 11.28 41.59
N LEU A 352 -27.70 10.45 42.02
CA LEU A 352 -26.75 9.80 41.13
C LEU A 352 -27.40 8.52 40.60
N ARG A 353 -27.71 8.49 39.30
CA ARG A 353 -28.23 7.32 38.59
C ARG A 353 -27.32 7.02 37.40
N ASN A 354 -27.13 5.72 37.16
CA ASN A 354 -26.27 5.16 36.12
C ASN A 354 -26.83 5.43 34.72
#